data_AF-A0A0B1SHY5-F1
#
_entry.id   AF-A0A0B1SHY5-F1
#
_cell.length_a   1.000
_cell.length_b   1.000
_cell.length_c   1.000
_cell.angle_alpha   90.00
_cell.angle_beta   90.00
_cell.angle_gamma   90.00
#
_symmetry.space_group_name_H-M   'P 1'
#
loop_
_entity.id
_entity.type
_entity.pdbx_description
1 polymer ?
#
loop_
_entity_poly.entity_id
_entity_poly.type
_entity_poly.pdbx_seq_one_letter_code
_entity_poly.pdbx_strand_id
1 'polypeptide(L)'
;MKGVDTGLADWSRIREVVEAVDVPVVANGNIQMPGDVERCLATTGAAAVMSAEGILYNPWLFADRNEESWIVAKEYLEYARRYQAGTSAIRAHIFRICHHSLLEHSDLRMRVSTEHGLDDYESIVEELRIRTRAVADTEDAQRQLNSARNLFERIRKGEVMMDPIEVSRAPYWICKPYFRLSEAARETIVADGEKTYKEKRQARKRERRKLNGQRTFISKRVSVTLNSLEGHVLAHAFIHTSIIFMHRRGFLHAHVVLSQLGKGVRTRSAKNVVDGLVSKNFGIVKYFAAHRLKYSQQLHDSVSVEEHKVQEAAET
;
A
#
# COMPACT_ATOMS: atom_id res chain seq x y z
N MET A 1 16.73 -6.38 -12.82
CA MET A 1 16.50 -5.98 -11.41
C MET A 1 16.84 -7.18 -10.54
N LYS A 2 17.88 -7.10 -9.69
CA LYS A 2 18.34 -8.21 -8.84
C LYS A 2 17.31 -8.46 -7.72
N GLY A 3 16.21 -9.14 -8.06
CA GLY A 3 14.98 -9.10 -7.27
C GLY A 3 15.01 -9.78 -5.89
N VAL A 4 16.02 -10.61 -5.61
CA VAL A 4 16.27 -11.25 -4.30
C VAL A 4 17.53 -10.68 -3.65
N ASP A 5 18.52 -10.27 -4.45
CA ASP A 5 19.81 -9.76 -3.97
C ASP A 5 19.83 -8.26 -3.63
N THR A 6 18.67 -7.57 -3.72
CA THR A 6 18.59 -6.13 -3.40
C THR A 6 18.70 -5.81 -1.91
N GLY A 7 18.76 -6.81 -1.02
CA GLY A 7 19.01 -6.64 0.41
C GLY A 7 18.01 -5.70 1.12
N LEU A 8 18.32 -5.36 2.38
CA LEU A 8 17.69 -4.23 3.07
C LEU A 8 18.44 -2.94 2.70
N ALA A 9 17.77 -1.80 2.75
CA ALA A 9 18.39 -0.50 2.56
C ALA A 9 19.49 -0.28 3.62
N ASP A 10 20.65 0.17 3.16
CA ASP A 10 21.77 0.51 4.01
C ASP A 10 21.62 1.97 4.49
N TRP A 11 21.11 2.15 5.71
CA TRP A 11 20.94 3.46 6.32
C TRP A 11 22.27 4.15 6.64
N SER A 12 23.40 3.44 6.71
CA SER A 12 24.72 4.08 6.88
C SER A 12 25.07 4.95 5.68
N ARG A 13 24.69 4.53 4.47
CA ARG A 13 24.88 5.32 3.24
C ARG A 13 24.01 6.57 3.20
N ILE A 14 22.79 6.48 3.73
CA ILE A 14 21.92 7.65 3.84
C ILE A 14 22.54 8.66 4.82
N ARG A 15 23.10 8.18 5.94
CA ARG A 15 23.81 9.02 6.90
C ARG A 15 25.02 9.72 6.26
N GLU A 16 25.85 8.99 5.50
CA GLU A 16 26.98 9.58 4.76
C GLU A 16 26.53 10.74 3.86
N VAL A 17 25.38 10.61 3.19
CA VAL A 17 24.81 11.68 2.36
C VAL A 17 24.30 12.84 3.21
N VAL A 18 23.59 12.56 4.31
CA VAL A 18 23.11 13.59 5.25
C VAL A 18 24.26 14.44 5.79
N GLU A 19 25.37 13.81 6.17
CA GLU A 19 26.56 14.49 6.71
C GLU A 19 27.32 15.30 5.65
N ALA A 20 27.14 15.00 4.36
CA ALA A 20 27.87 15.62 3.27
C ALA A 20 27.18 16.83 2.63
N VAL A 21 25.91 17.11 2.95
CA VAL A 21 25.13 18.17 2.28
C VAL A 21 24.40 19.07 3.26
N ASP A 22 24.28 20.35 2.92
CA ASP A 22 23.57 21.35 3.76
C ASP A 22 22.05 21.40 3.51
N VAL A 23 21.56 20.68 2.50
CA VAL A 23 20.12 20.65 2.16
C VAL A 23 19.40 19.53 2.91
N PRO A 24 18.12 19.71 3.28
CA PRO A 24 17.36 18.65 3.96
C PRO A 24 17.27 17.37 3.12
N VAL A 25 17.76 16.26 3.67
CA VAL A 25 17.67 14.94 3.06
C VAL A 25 16.43 14.20 3.59
N VAL A 26 15.70 13.55 2.68
CA VAL A 26 14.58 12.66 3.01
C VAL A 26 15.03 11.21 2.81
N ALA A 27 15.08 10.44 3.90
CA ALA A 27 15.46 9.03 3.86
C ALA A 27 14.34 8.21 3.19
N ASN A 28 14.70 7.30 2.29
CA ASN A 28 13.76 6.34 1.69
C ASN A 28 14.35 4.94 1.71
N GLY A 29 13.58 3.99 2.21
CA GLY A 29 13.95 2.58 2.22
C GLY A 29 13.64 1.89 3.54
N ASN A 30 13.06 0.69 3.44
CA ASN A 30 12.86 -0.25 4.56
C ASN A 30 12.05 0.26 5.76
N ILE A 31 11.08 1.13 5.52
CA ILE A 31 10.05 1.52 6.50
C ILE A 31 8.84 0.59 6.32
N GLN A 32 8.81 -0.48 7.10
CA GLN A 32 7.88 -1.61 6.95
C GLN A 32 7.06 -1.90 8.21
N MET A 33 7.57 -1.53 9.38
CA MET A 33 6.96 -1.77 10.68
C MET A 33 6.85 -0.48 11.51
N PRO A 34 5.92 -0.44 12.48
CA PRO A 34 5.92 0.59 13.52
C PRO A 34 7.31 0.70 14.18
N GLY A 35 7.76 1.91 14.49
CA GLY A 35 9.09 2.18 15.04
C GLY A 35 10.21 2.32 14.00
N ASP A 36 9.99 1.91 12.75
CA ASP A 36 11.03 2.02 11.70
C ASP A 36 11.37 3.47 11.38
N VAL A 37 10.39 4.38 11.48
CA VAL A 37 10.59 5.82 11.21
C VAL A 37 11.56 6.40 12.23
N GLU A 38 11.34 6.16 13.51
CA GLU A 38 12.15 6.64 14.62
C GLU A 38 13.57 6.08 14.52
N ARG A 39 13.71 4.78 14.27
CA ARG A 39 15.03 4.16 14.08
C ARG A 39 15.73 4.69 12.84
N CYS A 40 15.02 4.93 11.74
CA CYS A 40 15.61 5.48 10.52
C CYS A 40 16.14 6.89 10.75
N LEU A 41 15.33 7.77 11.37
CA LEU A 41 15.73 9.13 11.69
C LEU A 41 16.91 9.16 12.67
N ALA A 42 16.87 8.36 13.74
CA ALA A 42 17.95 8.27 14.71
C ALA A 42 19.26 7.75 14.09
N THR A 43 19.17 6.83 13.14
CA THR A 43 20.35 6.23 12.47
C THR A 43 20.94 7.16 11.42
N THR A 44 20.10 7.82 10.63
CA THR A 44 20.51 8.55 9.43
C THR A 44 20.75 10.04 9.69
N GLY A 45 20.10 10.63 10.70
CA GLY A 45 20.04 12.07 10.89
C GLY A 45 19.22 12.81 9.82
N ALA A 46 18.49 12.09 8.95
CA ALA A 46 17.69 12.69 7.90
C ALA A 46 16.59 13.60 8.47
N ALA A 47 16.18 14.60 7.70
CA ALA A 47 15.16 15.56 8.11
C ALA A 47 13.74 14.96 8.08
N ALA A 48 13.52 13.96 7.23
CA ALA A 48 12.25 13.26 7.12
C ALA A 48 12.45 11.85 6.54
N VAL A 49 11.37 11.06 6.58
CA VAL A 49 11.31 9.71 6.02
C VAL A 49 10.20 9.64 4.96
N MET A 50 10.47 8.92 3.87
CA MET A 50 9.51 8.56 2.84
C MET A 50 9.30 7.05 2.85
N SER A 51 8.05 6.59 2.98
CA SER A 51 7.68 5.18 2.80
C SER A 51 6.92 4.99 1.49
N ALA A 52 7.12 3.83 0.86
CA ALA A 52 6.45 3.46 -0.39
C ALA A 52 5.89 2.04 -0.31
N GLU A 53 6.74 1.02 -0.17
CA GLU A 53 6.26 -0.37 -0.21
C GLU A 53 5.50 -0.78 1.06
N GLY A 54 5.97 -0.41 2.25
CA GLY A 54 5.33 -0.79 3.52
C GLY A 54 3.87 -0.34 3.63
N ILE A 55 3.58 0.90 3.23
CA ILE A 55 2.23 1.48 3.27
C ILE A 55 1.25 0.83 2.30
N LEU A 56 1.72 0.10 1.28
CA LEU A 56 0.83 -0.65 0.37
C LEU A 56 0.26 -1.91 1.04
N TYR A 57 0.99 -2.50 1.98
CA TYR A 57 0.54 -3.69 2.73
C TYR A 57 -0.18 -3.31 4.02
N ASN A 58 0.24 -2.22 4.66
CA ASN A 58 -0.44 -1.64 5.80
C ASN A 58 -0.55 -0.11 5.64
N PRO A 59 -1.65 0.39 5.04
CA PRO A 59 -1.95 1.82 4.98
C PRO A 59 -1.96 2.53 6.33
N TRP A 60 -2.21 1.79 7.42
CA TRP A 60 -2.24 2.33 8.79
C TRP A 60 -0.90 2.20 9.52
N LEU A 61 0.20 1.97 8.79
CA LEU A 61 1.55 1.86 9.35
C LEU A 61 1.92 3.02 10.29
N PHE A 62 1.52 4.25 9.95
CA PHE A 62 1.81 5.45 10.76
C PHE A 62 0.78 5.75 11.85
N ALA A 63 -0.30 4.98 11.92
CA ALA A 63 -1.24 5.02 13.02
C ALA A 63 -0.91 3.98 14.10
N ASP A 64 0.21 3.26 13.95
CA ASP A 64 0.61 2.13 14.80
C ASP A 64 -0.48 1.04 14.92
N ARG A 65 -1.26 0.86 13.85
CA ARG A 65 -2.35 -0.13 13.82
C ARG A 65 -1.99 -1.29 12.91
N ASN A 66 -2.31 -2.49 13.37
CA ASN A 66 -2.18 -3.72 12.60
C ASN A 66 -3.50 -4.48 12.61
N GLU A 67 -4.31 -4.16 11.62
CA GLU A 67 -5.72 -4.54 11.59
C GLU A 67 -5.95 -5.59 10.52
N GLU A 68 -7.14 -6.20 10.56
CA GLU A 68 -7.48 -7.20 9.57
C GLU A 68 -7.51 -6.58 8.17
N SER A 69 -6.89 -7.24 7.19
CA SER A 69 -6.67 -6.67 5.87
C SER A 69 -7.98 -6.33 5.14
N TRP A 70 -9.07 -7.06 5.42
CA TRP A 70 -10.39 -6.76 4.87
C TRP A 70 -10.99 -5.47 5.45
N ILE A 71 -10.69 -5.11 6.70
CA ILE A 71 -11.16 -3.84 7.31
C ILE A 71 -10.53 -2.68 6.55
N VAL A 72 -9.21 -2.75 6.38
CA VAL A 72 -8.43 -1.72 5.68
C VAL A 72 -8.82 -1.65 4.21
N ALA A 73 -9.03 -2.79 3.56
CA ALA A 73 -9.48 -2.85 2.17
C ALA A 73 -10.90 -2.28 1.99
N LYS A 74 -11.81 -2.55 2.92
CA LYS A 74 -13.18 -2.01 2.90
C LYS A 74 -13.18 -0.49 2.99
N GLU A 75 -12.45 0.07 3.97
CA GLU A 75 -12.30 1.53 4.09
C GLU A 75 -11.67 2.13 2.81
N TYR A 76 -10.63 1.48 2.27
CA TYR A 76 -10.04 1.89 1.00
C TYR A 76 -11.07 1.91 -0.15
N LEU A 77 -11.94 0.90 -0.26
CA LEU A 77 -12.97 0.83 -1.29
C LEU A 77 -14.03 1.92 -1.13
N GLU A 78 -14.39 2.30 0.10
CA GLU A 78 -15.27 3.44 0.37
C GLU A 78 -14.67 4.75 -0.18
N TYR A 79 -13.37 4.99 0.05
CA TYR A 79 -12.68 6.13 -0.56
C TYR A 79 -12.56 6.00 -2.08
N ALA A 80 -12.27 4.82 -2.60
CA ALA A 80 -12.20 4.57 -4.04
C ALA A 80 -13.53 4.86 -4.73
N ARG A 81 -14.65 4.52 -4.09
CA ARG A 81 -16.01 4.86 -4.53
C ARG A 81 -16.21 6.37 -4.52
N ARG A 82 -15.97 6.99 -3.36
CA ARG A 82 -16.18 8.43 -3.13
C ARG A 82 -15.42 9.29 -4.13
N TYR A 83 -14.17 8.92 -4.43
CA TYR A 83 -13.29 9.67 -5.32
C TYR A 83 -13.16 9.06 -6.72
N GLN A 84 -14.01 8.09 -7.08
CA GLN A 84 -14.09 7.47 -8.40
C GLN A 84 -12.72 7.00 -8.92
N ALA A 85 -11.98 6.29 -8.07
CA ALA A 85 -10.64 5.81 -8.41
C ALA A 85 -10.70 4.82 -9.59
N GLY A 86 -9.67 4.86 -10.44
CA GLY A 86 -9.57 3.94 -11.57
C GLY A 86 -9.41 2.48 -11.12
N THR A 87 -10.09 1.55 -11.80
CA THR A 87 -10.05 0.10 -11.54
C THR A 87 -8.63 -0.46 -11.44
N SER A 88 -7.69 0.03 -12.25
CA SER A 88 -6.29 -0.44 -12.22
C SER A 88 -5.61 -0.15 -10.88
N ALA A 89 -5.85 1.03 -10.29
CA ALA A 89 -5.34 1.41 -8.99
C ALA A 89 -6.01 0.61 -7.87
N ILE A 90 -7.35 0.46 -7.93
CA ILE A 90 -8.11 -0.38 -7.00
C ILE A 90 -7.56 -1.79 -6.97
N ARG A 91 -7.45 -2.43 -8.14
CA ARG A 91 -6.91 -3.79 -8.28
C ARG A 91 -5.52 -3.91 -7.68
N ALA A 92 -4.64 -2.95 -7.96
CA ALA A 92 -3.28 -2.95 -7.45
C ALA A 92 -3.24 -2.85 -5.92
N HIS A 93 -4.04 -1.96 -5.32
CA HIS A 93 -4.09 -1.80 -3.87
C HIS A 93 -4.75 -3.00 -3.17
N ILE A 94 -5.83 -3.57 -3.70
CA ILE A 94 -6.43 -4.79 -3.15
C ILE A 94 -5.43 -5.96 -3.16
N PHE A 95 -4.63 -6.12 -4.22
CA PHE A 95 -3.56 -7.13 -4.25
C PHE A 95 -2.47 -6.92 -3.19
N ARG A 96 -2.25 -5.68 -2.74
CA ARG A 96 -1.21 -5.34 -1.76
C ARG A 96 -1.76 -5.39 -0.33
N ILE A 97 -2.88 -4.73 -0.06
CA ILE A 97 -3.52 -4.71 1.27
C ILE A 97 -3.89 -6.14 1.68
N CYS A 98 -4.57 -6.88 0.80
CA CYS A 98 -5.00 -8.25 1.08
C CYS A 98 -3.98 -9.31 0.67
N HIS A 99 -2.71 -8.95 0.43
CA HIS A 99 -1.70 -9.83 -0.18
C HIS A 99 -1.64 -11.21 0.48
N HIS A 100 -1.48 -11.24 1.80
CA HIS A 100 -1.29 -12.47 2.57
C HIS A 100 -2.55 -13.33 2.59
N SER A 101 -3.73 -12.73 2.69
CA SER A 101 -4.99 -13.48 2.68
C SER A 101 -5.35 -14.00 1.29
N LEU A 102 -5.04 -13.25 0.23
CA LEU A 102 -5.19 -13.70 -1.15
C LEU A 102 -4.17 -14.81 -1.52
N LEU A 103 -3.05 -14.90 -0.81
CA LEU A 103 -2.18 -16.06 -0.96
C LEU A 103 -2.89 -17.33 -0.46
N GLU A 104 -3.58 -17.28 0.68
CA GLU A 104 -4.33 -18.43 1.19
C GLU A 104 -5.62 -18.74 0.41
N HIS A 105 -6.31 -17.72 -0.10
CA HIS A 105 -7.54 -17.87 -0.89
C HIS A 105 -7.29 -17.65 -2.39
N SER A 106 -6.80 -18.70 -3.06
CA SER A 106 -6.31 -18.62 -4.45
C SER A 106 -7.41 -18.29 -5.47
N ASP A 107 -8.65 -18.67 -5.18
CA ASP A 107 -9.85 -18.37 -5.96
C ASP A 107 -10.19 -16.88 -5.89
N LEU A 108 -10.21 -16.29 -4.69
CA LEU A 108 -10.43 -14.85 -4.52
C LEU A 108 -9.32 -14.04 -5.18
N ARG A 109 -8.07 -14.49 -5.05
CA ARG A 109 -6.93 -13.87 -5.75
C ARG A 109 -7.11 -13.89 -7.27
N MET A 110 -7.74 -14.93 -7.81
CA MET A 110 -8.04 -15.01 -9.23
C MET A 110 -9.12 -14.01 -9.61
N ARG A 111 -10.20 -13.95 -8.83
CA ARG A 111 -11.28 -12.97 -9.01
C ARG A 111 -10.73 -11.55 -9.06
N VAL A 112 -9.84 -11.15 -8.13
CA VAL A 112 -9.18 -9.83 -8.18
C VAL A 112 -8.44 -9.60 -9.51
N SER A 113 -7.85 -10.64 -10.10
CA SER A 113 -7.15 -10.53 -11.38
C SER A 113 -8.07 -10.39 -12.59
N THR A 114 -9.27 -10.95 -12.53
CA THR A 114 -10.16 -11.13 -13.69
C THR A 114 -11.38 -10.24 -13.67
N GLU A 115 -11.83 -9.83 -12.49
CA GLU A 115 -12.95 -8.92 -12.26
C GLU A 115 -12.44 -7.48 -12.27
N HIS A 116 -13.29 -6.55 -12.72
CA HIS A 116 -12.89 -5.18 -13.09
C HIS A 116 -13.89 -4.09 -12.62
N GLY A 117 -14.96 -4.47 -11.94
CA GLY A 117 -15.88 -3.54 -11.29
C GLY A 117 -15.47 -3.22 -9.85
N LEU A 118 -15.85 -2.03 -9.38
CA LEU A 118 -15.71 -1.67 -7.96
C LEU A 118 -16.56 -2.60 -7.08
N ASP A 119 -17.81 -2.85 -7.48
CA ASP A 119 -18.74 -3.76 -6.79
C ASP A 119 -18.18 -5.19 -6.70
N ASP A 120 -17.45 -5.63 -7.73
CA ASP A 120 -16.76 -6.92 -7.74
C ASP A 120 -15.70 -6.97 -6.60
N TYR A 121 -14.90 -5.92 -6.45
CA TYR A 121 -13.89 -5.85 -5.40
C TYR A 121 -14.50 -5.77 -4.00
N GLU A 122 -15.62 -5.06 -3.84
CA GLU A 122 -16.38 -5.05 -2.57
C GLU A 122 -16.90 -6.46 -2.25
N SER A 123 -17.46 -7.17 -3.23
CA SER A 123 -17.88 -8.57 -3.07
C SER A 123 -16.72 -9.49 -2.69
N ILE A 124 -15.55 -9.33 -3.33
CA ILE A 124 -14.36 -10.12 -3.00
C ILE A 124 -13.89 -9.86 -1.56
N VAL A 125 -13.85 -8.59 -1.14
CA VAL A 125 -13.41 -8.20 0.21
C VAL A 125 -14.40 -8.70 1.27
N GLU A 126 -15.70 -8.69 0.97
CA GLU A 126 -16.71 -9.23 1.88
C GLU A 126 -16.63 -10.76 2.01
N GLU A 127 -16.43 -11.47 0.91
CA GLU A 127 -16.18 -12.91 0.93
C GLU A 127 -14.87 -13.24 1.68
N LEU A 128 -13.84 -12.41 1.52
CA LEU A 128 -12.60 -12.52 2.28
C LEU A 128 -12.86 -12.37 3.78
N ARG A 129 -13.63 -11.35 4.20
CA ARG A 129 -14.03 -11.13 5.60
C ARG A 129 -14.69 -12.37 6.19
N ILE A 130 -15.66 -12.95 5.49
CA ILE A 130 -16.39 -14.15 5.95
C ILE A 130 -15.41 -15.30 6.20
N ARG A 131 -14.52 -15.58 5.24
CA ARG A 131 -13.55 -16.68 5.34
C ARG A 131 -12.50 -16.44 6.41
N THR A 132 -11.99 -15.21 6.54
CA THR A 132 -11.01 -14.90 7.57
C THR A 132 -11.62 -14.95 8.96
N ARG A 133 -12.87 -14.49 9.14
CA ARG A 133 -13.58 -14.58 10.44
C ARG A 133 -13.79 -16.01 10.91
N ALA A 134 -14.19 -16.90 9.99
CA ALA A 134 -14.35 -18.32 10.30
C ALA A 134 -13.08 -18.96 10.90
N VAL A 135 -11.89 -18.41 10.59
CA VAL A 135 -10.60 -18.86 11.16
C VAL A 135 -10.20 -18.02 12.38
N ALA A 136 -10.38 -16.70 12.31
CA ALA A 136 -9.91 -15.74 13.30
C ALA A 136 -10.64 -15.85 14.65
N ASP A 137 -11.88 -16.35 14.67
CA ASP A 137 -12.71 -16.44 15.88
C ASP A 137 -12.39 -17.68 16.75
N THR A 138 -11.40 -18.49 16.36
CA THR A 138 -10.93 -19.63 17.17
C THR A 138 -9.98 -19.17 18.30
N GLU A 139 -9.94 -19.90 19.42
CA GLU A 139 -9.05 -19.57 20.54
C GLU A 139 -7.57 -19.56 20.13
N ASP A 140 -7.16 -20.51 19.28
CA ASP A 140 -5.80 -20.59 18.74
C ASP A 140 -5.45 -19.38 17.87
N ALA A 141 -6.36 -18.96 17.00
CA ALA A 141 -6.18 -17.77 16.18
C ALA A 141 -6.08 -16.50 17.03
N GLN A 142 -6.88 -16.40 18.10
CA GLN A 142 -6.82 -15.27 19.03
C GLN A 142 -5.48 -15.25 19.79
N ARG A 143 -4.95 -16.41 20.21
CA ARG A 143 -3.61 -16.51 20.80
C ARG A 143 -2.53 -16.05 19.82
N GLN A 144 -2.56 -16.54 18.57
CA GLN A 144 -1.60 -16.13 17.53
C GLN A 144 -1.66 -14.61 17.25
N LEU A 145 -2.86 -14.03 17.21
CA LEU A 145 -3.04 -12.60 17.02
C LEU A 145 -2.45 -11.79 18.17
N ASN A 146 -2.68 -12.22 19.41
CA ASN A 146 -2.12 -11.56 20.59
C ASN A 146 -0.58 -11.65 20.61
N SER A 147 -0.01 -12.81 20.27
CA SER A 147 1.44 -12.99 20.13
C SER A 147 2.02 -12.07 19.04
N ALA A 148 1.36 -11.96 17.88
CA ALA A 148 1.80 -11.08 16.81
C ALA A 148 1.76 -9.59 17.22
N ARG A 149 0.68 -9.16 17.88
CA ARG A 149 0.54 -7.79 18.41
C ARG A 149 1.64 -7.48 19.44
N ASN A 150 1.91 -8.41 20.35
CA ASN A 150 2.99 -8.26 21.32
C ASN A 150 4.35 -8.13 20.63
N LEU A 151 4.65 -9.00 19.65
CA LEU A 151 5.89 -8.92 18.87
C LEU A 151 6.04 -7.54 18.19
N PHE A 152 4.98 -7.05 17.54
CA PHE A 152 5.02 -5.78 16.82
C PHE A 152 5.23 -4.59 17.77
N GLU A 153 4.62 -4.62 18.95
CA GLU A 153 4.86 -3.61 19.99
C GLU A 153 6.31 -3.63 20.51
N ARG A 154 6.88 -4.82 20.73
CA ARG A 154 8.28 -4.95 21.16
C ARG A 154 9.25 -4.45 20.09
N ILE A 155 8.98 -4.74 18.81
CA ILE A 155 9.74 -4.19 17.67
C ILE A 155 9.63 -2.67 17.65
N ARG A 156 8.43 -2.13 17.81
CA ARG A 156 8.16 -0.69 17.81
C ARG A 156 8.97 0.04 18.89
N LYS A 157 9.01 -0.52 20.09
CA LYS A 157 9.78 0.00 21.23
C LYS A 157 11.29 -0.21 21.12
N GLY A 158 11.76 -0.95 20.12
CA GLY A 158 13.18 -1.30 19.97
C GLY A 158 13.67 -2.32 20.99
N GLU A 159 12.77 -3.03 21.69
CA GLU A 159 13.12 -4.09 22.65
C GLU A 159 13.65 -5.35 21.93
N VAL A 160 13.22 -5.55 20.68
CA VAL A 160 13.71 -6.61 19.80
C VAL A 160 13.94 -6.06 18.41
N MET A 161 14.93 -6.61 17.72
CA MET A 161 15.13 -6.34 16.30
C MET A 161 14.08 -7.08 15.47
N MET A 162 13.62 -6.46 14.38
CA MET A 162 12.68 -7.08 13.47
C MET A 162 13.32 -8.25 12.73
N ASP A 163 12.77 -9.45 12.93
CA ASP A 163 13.07 -10.63 12.11
C ASP A 163 11.97 -10.84 11.05
N PRO A 164 12.30 -10.78 9.75
CA PRO A 164 11.37 -11.07 8.66
C PRO A 164 10.65 -12.41 8.77
N ILE A 165 11.28 -13.44 9.33
CA ILE A 165 10.69 -14.78 9.47
C ILE A 165 9.61 -14.75 10.55
N GLU A 166 9.94 -14.27 11.75
CA GLU A 166 8.96 -14.13 12.84
C GLU A 166 7.76 -13.26 12.46
N VAL A 167 8.00 -12.09 11.84
CA VAL A 167 6.90 -11.23 11.37
C VAL A 167 6.03 -11.94 10.33
N SER A 168 6.64 -12.75 9.46
CA SER A 168 5.91 -13.50 8.44
C SER A 168 5.00 -14.60 9.02
N ARG A 169 5.31 -15.12 10.21
CA ARG A 169 4.48 -16.11 10.94
C ARG A 169 3.22 -15.53 11.56
N ALA A 170 3.11 -14.20 11.68
CA ALA A 170 1.88 -13.56 12.15
C ALA A 170 0.66 -14.02 11.30
N PRO A 171 -0.56 -13.97 11.82
CA PRO A 171 -1.74 -14.39 11.07
C PRO A 171 -1.84 -13.81 9.65
N TYR A 172 -2.33 -14.58 8.69
CA TYR A 172 -2.39 -14.13 7.29
C TYR A 172 -3.50 -13.10 7.04
N TRP A 173 -4.47 -12.99 7.96
CA TRP A 173 -5.63 -12.12 7.83
C TRP A 173 -5.37 -10.68 8.28
N ILE A 174 -4.22 -10.39 8.90
CA ILE A 174 -3.84 -9.04 9.32
C ILE A 174 -2.86 -8.35 8.34
N CYS A 175 -2.87 -7.02 8.34
CA CYS A 175 -1.98 -6.17 7.56
C CYS A 175 -0.53 -6.24 8.08
N LYS A 176 0.30 -7.09 7.48
CA LYS A 176 1.73 -7.22 7.83
C LYS A 176 2.63 -6.96 6.60
N PRO A 177 3.88 -6.51 6.78
CA PRO A 177 4.78 -6.28 5.65
C PRO A 177 5.04 -7.55 4.85
N TYR A 178 5.48 -7.36 3.61
CA TYR A 178 5.87 -8.45 2.72
C TYR A 178 7.39 -8.48 2.56
N PHE A 179 7.97 -9.59 2.99
CA PHE A 179 9.38 -9.86 2.80
C PHE A 179 9.60 -10.87 1.66
N ARG A 180 10.59 -10.58 0.81
CA ARG A 180 11.04 -11.53 -0.22
C ARG A 180 12.00 -12.54 0.40
N LEU A 181 11.43 -13.53 1.07
CA LEU A 181 12.21 -14.58 1.72
C LEU A 181 12.79 -15.58 0.72
N SER A 182 13.93 -16.18 1.06
CA SER A 182 14.52 -17.32 0.33
C SER A 182 13.60 -18.55 0.43
N GLU A 183 13.79 -19.55 -0.43
CA GLU A 183 12.98 -20.78 -0.34
C GLU A 183 13.20 -21.49 1.01
N ALA A 184 14.46 -21.60 1.47
CA ALA A 184 14.79 -22.15 2.78
C ALA A 184 14.12 -21.38 3.94
N ALA A 185 14.15 -20.05 3.91
CA ALA A 185 13.50 -19.23 4.94
C ALA A 185 11.96 -19.32 4.89
N ARG A 186 11.37 -19.64 3.74
CA ARG A 186 9.91 -19.89 3.67
C ARG A 186 9.51 -21.22 4.26
N GLU A 187 10.36 -22.24 4.14
CA GLU A 187 10.08 -23.55 4.72
C GLU A 187 10.09 -23.51 6.26
N THR A 188 10.86 -22.59 6.89
CA THR A 188 10.86 -22.44 8.36
C THR A 188 9.63 -21.73 8.93
N ILE A 189 8.77 -21.16 8.08
CA ILE A 189 7.54 -20.46 8.49
C ILE A 189 6.35 -21.42 8.55
N VAL A 190 6.43 -22.54 7.81
CA VAL A 190 5.38 -23.55 7.77
C VAL A 190 5.31 -24.23 9.13
N ALA A 191 4.11 -24.32 9.72
CA ALA A 191 3.92 -25.00 11.00
C ALA A 191 4.10 -26.52 10.85
N ASP A 192 4.53 -27.19 11.91
CA ASP A 192 4.69 -28.64 11.92
C ASP A 192 3.38 -29.34 11.55
N GLY A 193 3.45 -30.26 10.58
CA GLY A 193 2.29 -30.99 10.06
C GLY A 193 1.52 -30.27 8.95
N GLU A 194 1.84 -29.02 8.62
CA GLU A 194 1.31 -28.37 7.41
C GLU A 194 2.08 -28.76 6.14
N LYS A 195 1.40 -28.62 4.99
CA LYS A 195 2.06 -28.74 3.68
C LYS A 195 3.19 -27.72 3.57
N THR A 196 4.36 -28.18 3.12
CA THR A 196 5.54 -27.35 2.84
C THR A 196 5.19 -26.18 1.92
N TYR A 197 6.00 -25.12 1.95
CA TYR A 197 5.77 -23.96 1.08
C TYR A 197 5.80 -24.40 -0.40
N LYS A 198 6.72 -25.30 -0.74
CA LYS A 198 6.80 -25.93 -2.07
C LYS A 198 5.51 -26.67 -2.45
N GLU A 199 4.93 -27.45 -1.56
CA GLU A 199 3.67 -28.17 -1.80
C GLU A 199 2.48 -27.23 -1.93
N LYS A 200 2.33 -26.24 -1.03
CA LYS A 200 1.29 -25.20 -1.12
C LYS A 200 1.40 -24.46 -2.46
N ARG A 201 2.61 -24.10 -2.89
CA ARG A 201 2.87 -23.46 -4.19
C ARG A 201 2.48 -24.35 -5.36
N GLN A 202 2.80 -25.65 -5.32
CA GLN A 202 2.41 -26.59 -6.36
C GLN A 202 0.89 -26.79 -6.42
N ALA A 203 0.22 -26.90 -5.26
CA ALA A 203 -1.23 -26.99 -5.16
C ALA A 203 -1.90 -25.76 -5.78
N ARG A 204 -1.47 -24.55 -5.41
CA ARG A 204 -1.94 -23.28 -6.01
C ARG A 204 -1.72 -23.25 -7.53
N LYS A 205 -0.59 -23.77 -8.03
CA LYS A 205 -0.32 -23.87 -9.48
C LYS A 205 -1.29 -24.84 -10.17
N ARG A 206 -1.61 -25.97 -9.55
CA ARG A 206 -2.59 -26.96 -10.07
C ARG A 206 -4.00 -26.38 -10.08
N GLU A 207 -4.40 -25.73 -8.99
CA GLU A 207 -5.70 -25.07 -8.86
C GLU A 207 -5.86 -23.95 -9.89
N ARG A 208 -4.83 -23.11 -10.06
CA ARG A 208 -4.82 -22.08 -11.11
C ARG A 208 -4.98 -22.66 -12.51
N ARG A 209 -4.38 -23.82 -12.80
CA ARG A 209 -4.55 -24.52 -14.09
C ARG A 209 -5.98 -25.01 -14.28
N LYS A 210 -6.63 -25.55 -13.23
CA LYS A 210 -8.03 -25.98 -13.28
C LYS A 210 -8.96 -24.81 -13.60
N LEU A 211 -8.81 -23.70 -12.87
CA LEU A 211 -9.64 -22.51 -13.05
C LEU A 211 -9.41 -21.84 -14.41
N ASN A 212 -8.15 -21.74 -14.88
CA ASN A 212 -7.86 -21.26 -16.24
C ASN A 212 -8.43 -22.19 -17.32
N GLY A 213 -8.38 -23.51 -17.10
CA GLY A 213 -8.97 -24.51 -17.99
C GLY A 213 -10.49 -24.35 -18.09
N GLN A 214 -11.18 -24.19 -16.96
CA GLN A 214 -12.62 -23.90 -16.90
C GLN A 214 -12.97 -22.61 -17.64
N ARG A 215 -12.21 -21.53 -17.42
CA ARG A 215 -12.42 -20.26 -18.12
C ARG A 215 -12.21 -20.38 -19.63
N THR A 216 -11.19 -21.12 -20.06
CA THR A 216 -10.95 -21.40 -21.49
C THR A 216 -12.10 -22.21 -22.08
N PHE A 217 -12.64 -23.15 -21.32
CA PHE A 217 -13.77 -23.98 -21.74
C PHE A 217 -15.07 -23.16 -21.85
N ILE A 218 -15.37 -22.32 -20.86
CA ILE A 218 -16.52 -21.39 -20.89
C ILE A 218 -16.39 -20.41 -22.06
N SER A 219 -15.22 -19.79 -22.25
CA SER A 219 -14.98 -18.89 -23.38
C SER A 219 -15.19 -19.59 -24.72
N LYS A 220 -14.65 -20.80 -24.92
CA LYS A 220 -14.88 -21.59 -26.14
C LYS A 220 -16.36 -21.92 -26.34
N ARG A 221 -17.08 -22.28 -25.28
CA ARG A 221 -18.51 -22.59 -25.36
C ARG A 221 -19.34 -21.37 -25.72
N VAL A 222 -19.06 -20.21 -25.12
CA VAL A 222 -19.68 -18.93 -25.48
C VAL A 222 -19.37 -18.55 -26.92
N SER A 223 -18.13 -18.72 -27.39
CA SER A 223 -17.76 -18.50 -28.80
C SER A 223 -18.49 -19.47 -29.75
N VAL A 224 -18.65 -20.74 -29.39
CA VAL A 224 -19.41 -21.71 -30.20
C VAL A 224 -20.89 -21.36 -30.24
N THR A 225 -21.49 -20.96 -29.12
CA THR A 225 -22.89 -20.53 -29.08
C THR A 225 -23.11 -19.21 -29.83
N LEU A 226 -22.17 -18.26 -29.72
CA LEU A 226 -22.20 -17.02 -30.51
C LEU A 226 -22.03 -17.32 -31.99
N ASN A 227 -21.14 -18.24 -32.40
CA ASN A 227 -21.01 -18.65 -33.80
C ASN A 227 -22.26 -19.39 -34.30
N SER A 228 -22.96 -20.15 -33.44
CA SER A 228 -24.23 -20.80 -33.81
C SER A 228 -25.40 -19.82 -33.87
N LEU A 229 -25.37 -18.74 -33.07
CA LEU A 229 -26.33 -17.63 -33.13
C LEU A 229 -26.03 -16.69 -34.32
N GLU A 230 -24.77 -16.43 -34.62
CA GLU A 230 -24.31 -15.68 -35.79
C GLU A 230 -24.69 -16.42 -37.09
N GLY A 231 -24.64 -17.75 -37.12
CA GLY A 231 -25.19 -18.55 -38.23
C GLY A 231 -26.69 -18.34 -38.49
N HIS A 232 -27.45 -17.82 -37.52
CA HIS A 232 -28.89 -17.55 -37.64
C HIS A 232 -29.24 -16.04 -37.69
N VAL A 233 -28.30 -15.13 -37.45
CA VAL A 233 -28.55 -13.67 -37.43
C VAL A 233 -27.66 -12.88 -38.43
N LEU A 234 -26.65 -13.52 -39.04
CA LEU A 234 -25.79 -12.93 -40.08
C LEU A 234 -26.45 -12.81 -41.47
N ALA A 235 -27.71 -12.40 -41.52
CA ALA A 235 -28.32 -11.85 -42.74
C ALA A 235 -28.52 -10.33 -42.68
N HIS A 236 -28.27 -9.63 -41.55
CA HIS A 236 -28.70 -8.23 -41.44
C HIS A 236 -27.82 -7.20 -40.72
N ALA A 237 -26.56 -7.50 -40.34
CA ALA A 237 -25.74 -6.50 -39.62
C ALA A 237 -24.23 -6.51 -39.96
N PHE A 238 -23.87 -6.80 -41.20
CA PHE A 238 -22.55 -6.40 -41.72
C PHE A 238 -22.66 -4.94 -42.19
N ILE A 239 -22.18 -3.99 -41.37
CA ILE A 239 -21.56 -2.69 -41.71
C ILE A 239 -21.51 -1.86 -40.39
N HIS A 240 -20.33 -1.29 -40.09
CA HIS A 240 -19.89 -0.63 -38.83
C HIS A 240 -19.54 -1.62 -37.70
N THR A 241 -18.27 -1.91 -37.42
CA THR A 241 -17.35 -0.95 -36.77
C THR A 241 -15.91 -1.48 -36.88
N SER A 242 -15.15 -0.97 -37.86
CA SER A 242 -13.69 -1.02 -37.89
C SER A 242 -13.22 0.42 -37.91
N ILE A 243 -12.85 0.95 -36.75
CA ILE A 243 -12.21 2.24 -36.41
C ILE A 243 -12.28 2.18 -34.86
N ILE A 244 -11.24 1.89 -34.09
CA ILE A 244 -10.06 2.71 -33.79
C ILE A 244 -8.95 1.80 -33.25
N PHE A 245 -7.83 1.77 -33.95
CA PHE A 245 -6.52 1.34 -33.44
C PHE A 245 -5.70 2.60 -33.17
N MET A 246 -4.78 2.52 -32.20
CA MET A 246 -3.55 3.32 -32.06
C MET A 246 -3.54 4.62 -31.21
N HIS A 247 -2.92 4.52 -30.01
CA HIS A 247 -1.97 5.45 -29.33
C HIS A 247 -2.02 5.16 -27.81
N ARG A 248 -0.97 5.09 -26.98
CA ARG A 248 0.40 5.63 -27.02
C ARG A 248 1.26 4.92 -25.93
N ARG A 249 2.56 4.75 -26.17
CA ARG A 249 3.59 4.45 -25.15
C ARG A 249 3.98 5.72 -24.37
N GLY A 250 4.41 5.63 -23.11
CA GLY A 250 5.09 6.75 -22.43
C GLY A 250 5.42 6.57 -20.93
N PHE A 251 6.72 6.45 -20.62
CA PHE A 251 7.53 6.94 -19.49
C PHE A 251 6.97 6.99 -18.04
N LEU A 252 7.73 6.40 -17.10
CA LEU A 252 7.58 6.54 -15.64
C LEU A 252 8.55 7.63 -15.13
N HIS A 253 8.03 8.74 -14.58
CA HIS A 253 8.78 9.76 -13.84
C HIS A 253 8.53 9.59 -12.33
N ALA A 254 9.60 9.66 -11.53
CA ALA A 254 9.52 9.75 -10.07
C ALA A 254 9.17 11.19 -9.66
N HIS A 255 8.26 11.36 -8.69
CA HIS A 255 7.84 12.68 -8.18
C HIS A 255 8.29 12.88 -6.73
N VAL A 256 9.16 13.87 -6.53
CA VAL A 256 9.56 14.46 -5.25
C VAL A 256 8.69 15.68 -5.00
N VAL A 257 8.24 15.90 -3.75
CA VAL A 257 7.47 17.10 -3.39
C VAL A 257 8.16 17.82 -2.23
N LEU A 258 8.83 18.92 -2.56
CA LEU A 258 9.50 19.86 -1.64
C LEU A 258 8.48 20.66 -0.79
N SER A 259 8.90 21.06 0.42
CA SER A 259 8.25 22.11 1.21
C SER A 259 9.16 23.34 1.31
N GLN A 260 8.52 24.51 1.41
CA GLN A 260 9.03 25.86 1.16
C GLN A 260 10.30 26.26 1.94
N LEU A 261 11.21 26.94 1.22
CA LEU A 261 12.26 27.81 1.74
C LEU A 261 11.66 29.16 2.13
N GLY A 262 11.87 29.60 3.36
CA GLY A 262 11.73 30.99 3.74
C GLY A 262 13.01 31.76 3.42
N LYS A 263 12.92 32.73 2.50
CA LYS A 263 13.38 34.13 2.62
C LYS A 263 13.55 34.79 1.24
N GLY A 264 12.65 35.73 0.95
CA GLY A 264 12.94 36.98 0.23
C GLY A 264 13.08 36.95 -1.30
N VAL A 265 11.96 36.87 -2.03
CA VAL A 265 11.86 37.48 -3.38
C VAL A 265 10.47 38.11 -3.57
N ARG A 266 10.45 39.33 -4.08
CA ARG A 266 9.30 40.26 -4.16
C ARG A 266 8.13 39.72 -4.99
N THR A 267 6.92 39.98 -4.51
CA THR A 267 5.64 39.61 -5.11
C THR A 267 5.26 40.49 -6.31
N ARG A 268 4.75 39.86 -7.38
CA ARG A 268 3.69 40.45 -8.23
C ARG A 268 2.57 39.41 -8.37
N SER A 269 1.41 39.81 -7.84
CA SER A 269 0.04 39.30 -7.99
C SER A 269 -0.16 37.95 -8.69
N ALA A 270 -0.57 36.93 -7.93
CA ALA A 270 -1.20 35.71 -8.45
C ALA A 270 -2.37 35.30 -7.54
N LYS A 271 -3.52 35.97 -7.68
CA LYS A 271 -4.75 35.59 -6.99
C LYS A 271 -5.55 34.49 -7.70
N ASN A 272 -5.04 33.90 -8.80
CA ASN A 272 -5.80 32.98 -9.66
C ASN A 272 -5.14 31.59 -9.90
N VAL A 273 -4.21 31.14 -9.05
CA VAL A 273 -3.55 29.82 -9.23
C VAL A 273 -3.98 28.77 -8.17
N VAL A 274 -4.70 29.19 -7.12
CA VAL A 274 -5.03 28.29 -5.99
C VAL A 274 -6.23 27.37 -6.29
N ASP A 275 -7.13 27.73 -7.20
CA ASP A 275 -8.36 26.93 -7.44
C ASP A 275 -8.21 25.86 -8.54
N GLY A 276 -7.05 25.76 -9.20
CA GLY A 276 -6.85 24.88 -10.37
C GLY A 276 -6.15 23.55 -10.12
N LEU A 277 -5.55 23.32 -8.94
CA LEU A 277 -4.60 22.22 -8.72
C LEU A 277 -5.07 21.10 -7.77
N VAL A 278 -6.33 21.12 -7.35
CA VAL A 278 -6.92 20.07 -6.49
C VAL A 278 -7.54 18.91 -7.31
N SER A 279 -7.66 19.00 -8.64
CA SER A 279 -8.53 18.05 -9.37
C SER A 279 -7.88 16.85 -10.06
N LYS A 280 -6.56 16.68 -10.13
CA LYS A 280 -5.97 15.50 -10.80
C LYS A 280 -4.64 15.06 -10.19
N ASN A 281 -4.58 13.77 -9.82
CA ASN A 281 -3.43 12.93 -9.41
C ASN A 281 -3.40 12.57 -7.93
N PHE A 282 -4.15 11.52 -7.57
CA PHE A 282 -3.99 10.82 -6.30
C PHE A 282 -2.89 9.76 -6.38
N GLY A 283 -1.98 9.80 -5.40
CA GLY A 283 -0.99 8.75 -5.18
C GLY A 283 0.23 9.21 -4.38
N ILE A 284 0.05 9.87 -3.23
CA ILE A 284 1.02 9.97 -2.13
C ILE A 284 0.24 10.43 -0.88
N VAL A 285 0.27 9.64 0.19
CA VAL A 285 -0.06 10.12 1.54
C VAL A 285 1.21 10.75 2.09
N LYS A 286 1.24 12.09 2.21
CA LYS A 286 2.29 12.78 2.97
C LYS A 286 1.91 12.75 4.44
N TYR A 287 2.73 12.14 5.28
CA TYR A 287 2.67 12.32 6.73
C TYR A 287 3.95 13.02 7.19
N PHE A 288 3.80 14.15 7.87
CA PHE A 288 4.89 14.87 8.52
C PHE A 288 4.98 14.40 9.97
N ALA A 289 6.00 13.62 10.32
CA ALA A 289 6.38 13.38 11.71
C ALA A 289 7.31 14.53 12.14
N ALA A 290 6.75 15.68 12.51
CA ALA A 290 7.51 16.75 13.13
C ALA A 290 7.57 16.52 14.65
N HIS A 291 8.80 16.53 15.18
CA HIS A 291 9.13 16.44 16.60
C HIS A 291 8.30 17.45 17.43
N ARG A 292 7.18 16.98 18.03
CA ARG A 292 6.11 17.81 18.62
C ARG A 292 6.43 18.35 20.03
N LEU A 293 7.69 18.70 20.32
CA LEU A 293 8.09 19.16 21.66
C LEU A 293 9.00 20.39 21.72
N LYS A 294 9.47 20.95 20.59
CA LYS A 294 10.30 22.19 20.61
C LYS A 294 9.70 23.39 19.87
N TYR A 295 8.79 23.19 18.91
CA TYR A 295 8.21 24.29 18.12
C TYR A 295 6.96 24.93 18.73
N SER A 296 6.26 24.24 19.65
CA SER A 296 5.05 24.78 20.30
C SER A 296 5.36 25.95 21.24
N GLN A 297 6.56 26.01 21.80
CA GLN A 297 6.94 27.07 22.76
C GLN A 297 7.39 28.33 22.01
N GLN A 298 8.17 28.19 20.94
CA GLN A 298 8.59 29.33 20.11
C GLN A 298 7.43 30.01 19.37
N LEU A 299 6.39 29.27 18.98
CA LEU A 299 5.19 29.85 18.35
C LEU A 299 4.31 30.62 19.36
N HIS A 300 4.26 30.18 20.62
CA HIS A 300 3.49 30.88 21.66
C HIS A 300 4.16 32.20 22.08
N ASP A 301 5.50 32.22 22.12
CA ASP A 301 6.29 33.39 22.48
C ASP A 301 6.37 34.43 21.35
N SER A 302 6.16 34.04 20.09
CA SER A 302 6.17 34.97 18.94
C SER A 302 4.80 35.61 18.68
N VAL A 303 3.71 34.89 18.92
CA VAL A 303 2.34 35.43 18.80
C VAL A 303 2.05 36.46 19.91
N SER A 304 2.53 36.22 21.12
CA SER A 304 2.34 37.16 22.25
C SER A 304 3.10 38.49 22.10
N VAL A 305 4.21 38.49 21.36
CA VAL A 305 5.00 39.72 21.09
C VAL A 305 4.39 40.54 19.94
N GLU A 306 3.69 39.91 18.99
CA GLU A 306 2.98 40.61 17.92
C GLU A 306 1.64 41.20 18.37
N GLU A 307 0.89 40.53 19.24
CA GLU A 307 -0.37 41.06 19.78
C GLU A 307 -0.15 42.34 20.60
N HIS A 308 0.94 42.42 21.36
CA HIS A 308 1.28 43.61 22.15
C HIS A 308 1.65 44.83 21.29
N LYS A 309 2.24 44.62 20.11
CA LYS A 309 2.61 45.71 19.17
C LYS A 309 1.44 46.22 18.35
N VAL A 310 0.43 45.38 18.10
CA VAL A 310 -0.78 45.78 17.38
C VAL A 310 -1.71 46.60 18.28
N GLN A 311 -1.71 46.36 19.60
CA GLN A 311 -2.46 47.19 20.54
C GLN A 311 -1.85 48.58 20.77
N GLU A 312 -0.52 48.72 20.84
CA GLU A 312 0.12 50.04 20.96
C GLU A 312 -0.07 50.94 19.71
N ALA A 313 -0.17 50.34 18.52
CA ALA A 313 -0.39 51.09 17.27
C ALA A 313 -1.85 51.54 17.06
N ALA A 314 -2.80 51.06 17.86
CA ALA A 314 -4.21 51.44 17.79
C ALA A 314 -4.59 52.59 18.75
N GLU A 315 -3.68 52.99 19.64
CA GLU A 315 -3.90 54.03 20.65
C GLU A 315 -3.07 55.32 20.42
N THR A 316 -2.45 55.49 19.24
CA THR A 316 -1.78 56.74 18.81
C THR A 316 -2.37 57.29 17.52
#